data_AF-A0A957LC06-F1
#
_entry.id   AF-A0A957LC06-F1
#
_cell.length_a   1.000
_cell.length_b   1.000
_cell.length_c   1.000
_cell.angle_alpha   90.00
_cell.angle_beta   90.00
_cell.angle_gamma   90.00
#
_symmetry.space_group_name_H-M   'P 1'
#
loop_
_entity.id
_entity.type
_entity.pdbx_description
1 polymer ?
#
loop_
_entity_poly.entity_id
_entity_poly.type
_entity_poly.pdbx_seq_one_letter_code
_entity_poly.pdbx_strand_id
1 'polypeptide(L)'
;IPTSYGWGRGRGSLPQREQIFILLAGPLAGFMIAAVVLGIVYLVGGIIVMEWFLFIIPLPQAFVPAAGFVVNVFIQMMLWVNIFWGLINLLPIYPLDGGQVARHLFVGADPWDGVRKSLIVSLVAAGVMALVGLIFLRSIYMALLFGFLAFQSYQSLYGRF
;
A
#
# COMPACT_ATOMS: atom_id res chain seq x y z
N ILE A 1 -44.49 1.86 19.45
CA ILE A 1 -44.52 1.54 18.01
C ILE A 1 -43.06 1.38 17.57
N PRO A 2 -42.58 0.18 17.22
CA PRO A 2 -41.21 0.01 16.74
C PRO A 2 -41.16 0.24 15.24
N THR A 3 -40.43 1.28 14.80
CA THR A 3 -40.10 1.48 13.38
C THR A 3 -38.82 0.71 13.07
N SER A 4 -39.01 -0.42 12.38
CA SER A 4 -37.97 -1.18 11.70
C SER A 4 -37.41 -0.36 10.54
N TYR A 5 -36.25 0.27 10.72
CA TYR A 5 -35.44 0.72 9.59
C TYR A 5 -34.67 -0.47 9.03
N GLY A 6 -35.35 -1.22 8.16
CA GLY A 6 -34.72 -2.08 7.19
C GLY A 6 -34.04 -1.20 6.13
N TRP A 7 -32.72 -1.06 6.25
CA TRP A 7 -31.87 -0.58 5.16
C TRP A 7 -30.96 -1.71 4.70
N GLY A 8 -31.31 -2.27 3.54
CA GLY A 8 -30.31 -2.77 2.57
C GLY A 8 -29.58 -4.06 2.92
N ARG A 9 -30.30 -5.16 3.15
CA ARG A 9 -29.76 -6.50 2.87
C ARG A 9 -29.71 -6.65 1.34
N GLY A 10 -28.56 -6.37 0.72
CA GLY A 10 -28.46 -6.39 -0.75
C GLY A 10 -27.15 -5.87 -1.36
N ARG A 11 -26.00 -6.32 -0.89
CA ARG A 11 -24.85 -6.60 -1.79
C ARG A 11 -24.44 -8.01 -1.44
N GLY A 12 -24.58 -8.96 -2.35
CA GLY A 12 -23.93 -10.26 -2.19
C GLY A 12 -22.49 -9.98 -1.80
N SER A 13 -22.05 -10.46 -0.64
CA SER A 13 -20.66 -10.32 -0.24
C SER A 13 -19.85 -10.93 -1.37
N LEU A 14 -19.17 -10.08 -2.17
CA LEU A 14 -18.35 -10.56 -3.29
C LEU A 14 -17.46 -11.67 -2.73
N PRO A 15 -17.33 -12.82 -3.41
CA PRO A 15 -16.52 -13.91 -2.91
C PRO A 15 -15.12 -13.38 -2.56
N GLN A 16 -14.54 -13.90 -1.47
CA GLN A 16 -13.32 -13.40 -0.84
C GLN A 16 -12.17 -13.11 -1.84
N ARG A 17 -12.09 -13.90 -2.91
CA ARG A 17 -11.11 -13.74 -4.00
C ARG A 17 -11.34 -12.48 -4.83
N GLU A 18 -12.59 -12.14 -5.17
CA GLU A 18 -12.92 -10.94 -5.93
C GLU A 18 -12.59 -9.66 -5.15
N GLN A 19 -12.80 -9.68 -3.83
CA GLN A 19 -12.40 -8.55 -2.98
C GLN A 19 -10.88 -8.36 -2.97
N ILE A 20 -10.11 -9.46 -2.88
CA ILE A 20 -8.65 -9.41 -2.94
C ILE A 20 -8.18 -8.86 -4.30
N PHE A 21 -8.78 -9.29 -5.42
CA PHE A 21 -8.44 -8.76 -6.74
C PHE A 21 -8.72 -7.27 -6.87
N ILE A 22 -9.86 -6.79 -6.34
CA ILE A 22 -10.20 -5.36 -6.36
C ILE A 22 -9.19 -4.55 -5.52
N LEU A 23 -8.80 -5.04 -4.34
CA LEU A 23 -7.82 -4.37 -3.47
C LEU A 23 -6.43 -4.32 -4.12
N LEU A 24 -6.01 -5.40 -4.78
CA LEU A 24 -4.72 -5.45 -5.48
C LEU A 24 -4.72 -4.64 -6.77
N ALA A 25 -5.88 -4.37 -7.39
CA ALA A 25 -5.97 -3.65 -8.65
C ALA A 25 -5.37 -2.24 -8.56
N GLY A 26 -5.46 -1.57 -7.41
CA GLY A 26 -4.85 -0.26 -7.19
C GLY A 26 -3.32 -0.29 -7.34
N PRO A 27 -2.59 -1.00 -6.46
CA PRO A 27 -1.13 -1.14 -6.56
C PRO A 27 -0.66 -1.74 -7.89
N LEU A 28 -1.38 -2.74 -8.41
CA LEU A 28 -1.04 -3.37 -9.69
C LEU A 28 -1.15 -2.41 -10.86
N ALA A 29 -2.16 -1.54 -10.90
CA ALA A 29 -2.25 -0.51 -11.93
C ALA A 29 -1.04 0.43 -11.90
N GLY A 30 -0.59 0.83 -10.71
CA GLY A 30 0.62 1.63 -10.55
C GLY A 30 1.86 0.91 -11.09
N PHE A 31 2.07 -0.35 -10.72
CA PHE A 31 3.20 -1.13 -11.23
C PHE A 31 3.14 -1.34 -12.75
N MET A 32 1.96 -1.52 -13.31
CA MET A 32 1.77 -1.61 -14.77
C MET A 32 2.18 -0.31 -15.46
N ILE A 33 1.78 0.85 -14.93
CA ILE A 33 2.21 2.16 -15.44
C ILE A 33 3.73 2.28 -15.34
N ALA A 34 4.33 1.92 -14.21
CA ALA A 34 5.78 1.96 -14.04
C ALA A 34 6.50 1.06 -15.05
N ALA A 35 6.00 -0.16 -15.30
CA ALA A 35 6.54 -1.06 -16.31
C ALA A 35 6.46 -0.48 -17.73
N VAL A 36 5.34 0.17 -18.08
CA VAL A 36 5.19 0.85 -19.37
C VAL A 36 6.19 2.01 -19.50
N VAL A 37 6.35 2.83 -18.45
CA VAL A 37 7.34 3.93 -18.46
C VAL A 37 8.75 3.41 -18.64
N LEU A 38 9.14 2.35 -17.91
CA LEU A 38 10.45 1.72 -18.08
C LEU A 38 10.65 1.16 -19.49
N GLY A 39 9.61 0.53 -20.06
CA GLY A 39 9.63 0.04 -21.44
C GLY A 39 9.86 1.17 -22.44
N ILE A 40 9.15 2.30 -22.29
CA ILE A 40 9.35 3.47 -23.15
C ILE A 40 10.77 4.02 -23.01
N VAL A 41 11.27 4.16 -21.78
CA VAL A 41 12.64 4.65 -21.55
C VAL A 41 13.67 3.73 -22.18
N TYR A 42 13.50 2.42 -22.05
CA TYR A 42 14.38 1.43 -22.68
C TYR A 42 14.35 1.53 -24.22
N LEU A 43 13.17 1.63 -24.83
CA LEU A 43 13.02 1.71 -26.29
C LEU A 43 13.62 2.98 -26.89
N VAL A 44 13.63 4.09 -26.14
CA VAL A 44 14.21 5.37 -26.57
C VAL A 44 15.72 5.44 -26.28
N GLY A 45 16.32 4.36 -25.78
CA GLY A 45 17.75 4.31 -25.48
C GLY A 45 18.13 5.04 -24.19
N GLY A 46 17.19 5.17 -23.26
CA GLY A 46 17.46 5.69 -21.93
C GLY A 46 18.19 4.70 -21.04
N ILE A 47 18.65 5.20 -19.90
CA ILE A 47 19.43 4.46 -18.92
C ILE A 47 18.51 4.11 -17.76
N ILE A 48 18.55 2.84 -17.36
CA ILE A 48 17.82 2.31 -16.21
C ILE A 48 18.85 1.84 -15.18
N VAL A 49 18.72 2.31 -13.95
CA VAL A 49 19.58 1.98 -12.82
C VAL A 49 18.70 1.40 -11.71
N MET A 50 19.19 0.39 -11.00
CA MET A 50 18.50 -0.17 -9.84
C MET A 50 19.15 0.38 -8.57
N GLU A 51 18.37 1.09 -7.78
CA GLU A 51 18.83 1.68 -6.51
C GLU A 51 18.24 0.90 -5.33
N TRP A 52 19.06 0.64 -4.31
CA TRP A 52 18.62 -0.11 -3.14
C TRP A 52 17.91 0.79 -2.13
N PHE A 53 16.60 0.67 -2.06
CA PHE A 53 15.78 1.32 -1.05
C PHE A 53 15.80 0.55 0.26
N LEU A 54 16.11 1.25 1.36
CA LEU A 54 16.29 0.68 2.71
C LEU A 54 17.22 -0.55 2.73
N PHE A 55 18.20 -0.61 1.83
CA PHE A 55 19.16 -1.72 1.69
C PHE A 55 18.55 -3.09 1.33
N ILE A 56 17.24 -3.17 1.04
CA ILE A 56 16.54 -4.46 0.87
C ILE A 56 15.72 -4.49 -0.42
N ILE A 57 15.17 -3.36 -0.85
CA ILE A 57 14.22 -3.30 -1.97
C ILE A 57 14.88 -2.62 -3.17
N PRO A 58 15.18 -3.32 -4.27
CA PRO A 58 15.69 -2.68 -5.47
C PRO A 58 14.56 -1.91 -6.17
N LEU A 59 14.74 -0.61 -6.33
CA LEU A 59 13.81 0.27 -7.03
C LEU A 59 14.43 0.75 -8.35
N PRO A 60 13.73 0.59 -9.48
CA PRO A 60 14.22 1.10 -10.75
C PRO A 60 14.11 2.63 -10.80
N GLN A 61 15.19 3.26 -11.21
CA GLN A 61 15.24 4.64 -11.64
C GLN A 61 15.59 4.67 -13.12
N ALA A 62 15.01 5.62 -13.85
CA ALA A 62 15.21 5.72 -15.28
C ALA A 62 15.35 7.18 -15.70
N PHE A 63 16.23 7.41 -16.66
CA PHE A 63 16.43 8.72 -17.25
C PHE A 63 16.83 8.58 -18.72
N VAL A 64 16.46 9.57 -19.52
CA VAL A 64 16.77 9.65 -20.95
C VAL A 64 17.75 10.82 -21.13
N PRO A 65 19.04 10.57 -21.41
CA PRO A 65 20.06 11.62 -21.52
C PRO A 65 19.74 12.67 -22.60
N ALA A 66 19.12 12.23 -23.70
CA ALA A 66 18.71 13.09 -24.80
C ALA A 66 17.44 13.91 -24.48
N ALA A 67 16.73 13.60 -23.39
CA ALA A 67 15.53 14.31 -22.99
C ALA A 67 15.87 15.51 -22.10
N GLY A 68 15.03 16.55 -22.15
CA GLY A 68 15.18 17.73 -21.28
C GLY A 68 14.96 17.41 -19.80
N PHE A 69 15.40 18.33 -18.94
CA PHE A 69 15.28 18.21 -17.47
C PHE A 69 13.84 17.87 -17.02
N VAL A 70 12.85 18.58 -17.55
CA VAL A 70 11.43 18.41 -17.17
C VAL A 70 10.93 16.98 -17.46
N VAL A 71 11.32 16.41 -18.61
CA VAL A 71 10.91 15.05 -18.99
C VAL A 71 11.55 14.02 -18.04
N ASN A 72 12.82 14.21 -17.70
CA ASN A 72 13.52 13.33 -16.77
C ASN A 72 12.94 13.40 -15.35
N VAL A 73 12.60 14.59 -14.86
CA VAL A 73 11.90 14.75 -13.58
C VAL A 73 10.53 14.06 -13.63
N PHE A 74 9.79 14.22 -14.72
CA PHE A 74 8.49 13.56 -14.88
C PHE A 74 8.62 12.03 -14.85
N ILE A 75 9.58 11.45 -15.57
CA ILE A 75 9.85 10.00 -15.57
C ILE A 75 10.18 9.53 -14.15
N GLN A 76 11.11 10.21 -13.47
CA GLN A 76 11.51 9.85 -12.11
C GLN A 76 10.35 9.93 -11.14
N MET A 77 9.53 10.99 -11.20
CA MET A 77 8.37 11.16 -10.33
C MET A 77 7.28 10.14 -10.64
N MET A 78 7.05 9.80 -11.90
CA MET A 78 6.11 8.74 -12.28
C MET A 78 6.52 7.38 -11.73
N LEU A 79 7.79 7.01 -11.88
CA LEU A 79 8.30 5.75 -11.32
C LEU A 79 8.24 5.76 -9.80
N TRP A 80 8.70 6.85 -9.18
CA TRP A 80 8.68 7.01 -7.73
C TRP A 80 7.27 6.89 -7.18
N VAL A 81 6.32 7.70 -7.66
CA VAL A 81 4.95 7.70 -7.13
C VAL A 81 4.28 6.34 -7.31
N ASN A 82 4.37 5.72 -8.49
CA ASN A 82 3.68 4.47 -8.73
C ASN A 82 4.30 3.28 -7.98
N ILE A 83 5.63 3.17 -7.96
CA ILE A 83 6.29 2.03 -7.32
C ILE A 83 6.29 2.20 -5.81
N PHE A 84 6.72 3.36 -5.31
CA PHE A 84 6.86 3.58 -3.88
C PHE A 84 5.51 3.53 -3.16
N TRP A 85 4.49 4.23 -3.68
CA TRP A 85 3.15 4.17 -3.07
C TRP A 85 2.45 2.84 -3.34
N GLY A 86 2.70 2.19 -4.48
CA GLY A 86 2.24 0.82 -4.72
C GLY A 86 2.76 -0.16 -3.66
N LEU A 87 4.05 -0.07 -3.32
CA LEU A 87 4.65 -0.88 -2.24
C LEU A 87 4.07 -0.54 -0.87
N ILE A 88 3.91 0.76 -0.56
CA ILE A 88 3.27 1.20 0.69
C ILE A 88 1.85 0.63 0.80
N ASN A 89 1.06 0.69 -0.26
CA ASN A 89 -0.32 0.21 -0.24
C ASN A 89 -0.41 -1.31 -0.06
N LEU A 90 0.64 -2.07 -0.38
CA LEU A 90 0.70 -3.51 -0.16
C LEU A 90 1.18 -3.90 1.24
N LEU A 91 1.58 -2.94 2.08
CA LEU A 91 1.94 -3.23 3.47
C LEU A 91 0.73 -3.81 4.21
N PRO A 92 0.95 -4.75 5.16
CA PRO A 92 -0.12 -5.37 5.94
C PRO A 92 -0.62 -4.43 7.05
N ILE A 93 -0.99 -3.20 6.69
CA ILE A 93 -1.43 -2.12 7.56
C ILE A 93 -2.84 -1.69 7.15
N TYR A 94 -3.81 -1.82 8.03
CA TYR A 94 -5.16 -1.32 7.84
C TYR A 94 -5.18 0.21 7.97
N PRO A 95 -5.87 0.96 7.08
CA PRO A 95 -6.81 0.51 6.06
C PRO A 95 -6.21 0.37 4.63
N LEU A 96 -4.89 0.28 4.48
CA LEU A 96 -4.25 0.11 3.16
C LEU A 96 -4.70 -1.20 2.51
N ASP A 97 -4.56 -1.28 1.18
CA ASP A 97 -5.02 -2.42 0.39
C ASP A 97 -4.44 -3.76 0.89
N GLY A 98 -3.14 -3.79 1.20
CA GLY A 98 -2.45 -4.95 1.78
C GLY A 98 -2.94 -5.31 3.18
N GLY A 99 -3.33 -4.32 3.99
CA GLY A 99 -3.96 -4.54 5.29
C GLY A 99 -5.36 -5.14 5.18
N GLN A 100 -6.13 -4.71 4.18
CA GLN A 100 -7.45 -5.28 3.86
C GLN A 100 -7.30 -6.73 3.37
N VAL A 101 -6.36 -6.99 2.45
CA VAL A 101 -6.05 -8.36 2.00
C VAL A 101 -5.60 -9.23 3.16
N ALA A 102 -4.69 -8.74 4.02
CA ALA A 102 -4.26 -9.47 5.21
C ALA A 102 -5.44 -9.80 6.13
N ARG A 103 -6.34 -8.84 6.38
CA ARG A 103 -7.55 -9.06 7.17
C ARG A 103 -8.44 -10.15 6.58
N HIS A 104 -8.65 -10.15 5.26
CA HIS A 104 -9.44 -11.19 4.60
C HIS A 104 -8.79 -12.57 4.74
N LEU A 105 -7.46 -12.65 4.62
CA LEU A 105 -6.72 -13.90 4.84
C LEU A 105 -6.84 -14.39 6.28
N PHE A 106 -6.68 -13.51 7.27
CA PHE A 106 -6.81 -13.86 8.68
C PHE A 106 -8.24 -14.30 9.05
N VAL A 107 -9.28 -13.62 8.54
CA VAL A 107 -10.68 -14.01 8.77
C VAL A 107 -11.02 -15.33 8.07
N GLY A 108 -10.44 -15.58 6.89
CA GLY A 108 -10.60 -16.86 6.21
C GLY A 108 -9.95 -18.03 6.96
N ALA A 109 -8.80 -17.79 7.60
CA ALA A 109 -8.09 -18.79 8.39
C ALA A 109 -8.69 -18.99 9.79
N ASP A 110 -9.17 -17.92 10.42
CA ASP A 110 -9.76 -17.93 11.75
C ASP A 110 -10.96 -16.96 11.78
N PRO A 111 -12.19 -17.47 11.59
CA PRO A 111 -13.39 -16.63 11.57
C PRO A 111 -13.69 -15.95 12.92
N TRP A 112 -13.14 -16.45 14.03
CA TRP A 112 -13.44 -15.98 15.37
C TRP A 112 -12.47 -14.88 15.79
N ASP A 113 -11.16 -15.08 15.58
CA ASP A 113 -10.11 -14.15 16.03
C ASP A 113 -9.37 -13.45 14.87
N GLY A 114 -9.70 -13.76 13.62
CA GLY A 114 -8.98 -13.27 12.44
C GLY A 114 -8.97 -11.76 12.32
N VAL A 115 -10.07 -11.08 12.68
CA VAL A 115 -10.12 -9.61 12.71
C VAL A 115 -9.12 -9.07 13.73
N ARG A 116 -9.11 -9.61 14.95
CA ARG A 116 -8.21 -9.17 16.03
C ARG A 116 -6.74 -9.40 15.64
N LYS A 117 -6.40 -10.58 15.13
CA LYS A 117 -5.07 -10.92 14.62
C LYS A 117 -4.61 -9.97 13.51
N SER A 118 -5.49 -9.66 12.56
CA SER A 118 -5.17 -8.72 11.48
C SER A 118 -4.87 -7.30 11.99
N LEU A 119 -5.59 -6.84 13.00
CA LEU A 119 -5.37 -5.52 13.61
C LEU A 119 -4.07 -5.45 14.42
N ILE A 120 -3.69 -6.55 15.09
CA ILE A 120 -2.39 -6.66 15.77
C ILE A 120 -1.25 -6.58 14.74
N VAL A 121 -1.35 -7.33 13.63
CA VAL A 121 -0.36 -7.25 12.55
C VAL A 121 -0.27 -5.84 11.99
N SER A 122 -1.42 -5.20 11.74
CA SER A 122 -1.47 -3.81 11.28
C SER A 122 -0.80 -2.84 12.25
N LEU A 123 -1.11 -2.95 13.55
CA LEU A 123 -0.52 -2.12 14.59
C LEU A 123 1.01 -2.25 14.62
N VAL A 124 1.52 -3.49 14.60
CA VAL A 124 2.97 -3.75 14.63
C VAL A 124 3.63 -3.25 13.35
N ALA A 125 3.07 -3.58 12.18
CA ALA A 125 3.61 -3.15 10.89
C ALA A 125 3.63 -1.63 10.76
N ALA A 126 2.57 -0.93 11.16
CA ALA A 126 2.50 0.52 11.15
C ALA A 126 3.48 1.15 12.16
N GLY A 127 3.63 0.57 13.35
CA GLY A 127 4.62 1.00 14.33
C GLY A 127 6.05 0.89 13.79
N VAL A 128 6.40 -0.24 13.15
CA VAL A 128 7.70 -0.43 12.50
C VAL A 128 7.89 0.61 11.39
N MET A 129 6.89 0.82 10.53
CA MET A 129 6.98 1.82 9.45
C MET A 129 7.10 3.25 9.97
N ALA A 130 6.49 3.58 11.10
CA ALA A 130 6.68 4.88 11.74
C ALA A 130 8.13 5.09 12.19
N LEU A 131 8.74 4.07 12.80
CA LEU A 131 10.16 4.09 13.19
C LEU A 131 11.08 4.16 11.96
N VAL A 132 10.77 3.40 10.91
CA VAL A 132 11.52 3.44 9.64
C VAL A 132 11.44 4.82 9.00
N GLY A 133 10.25 5.42 8.99
CA GLY A 133 10.01 6.77 8.50
C GLY A 133 10.83 7.82 9.24
N LEU A 134 10.94 7.69 10.57
CA LEU A 134 11.69 8.62 11.40
C LEU A 134 13.22 8.44 11.28
N ILE A 135 13.70 7.20 11.37
CA ILE A 135 15.13 6.90 11.50
C ILE A 135 15.82 6.87 10.14
N PHE A 136 15.27 6.13 9.17
CA PHE A 136 15.92 5.90 7.88
C PHE A 136 15.49 6.95 6.85
N LEU A 137 14.19 7.25 6.75
CA LEU A 137 13.68 8.22 5.77
C LEU A 137 13.78 9.66 6.25
N ARG A 138 14.06 9.89 7.55
CA ARG A 138 14.09 11.20 8.20
C ARG A 138 12.85 12.06 7.86
N SER A 139 11.72 11.41 7.67
CA SER A 139 10.47 12.03 7.22
C SER A 139 9.48 12.04 8.36
N ILE A 140 9.29 13.23 8.96
CA ILE A 140 8.28 13.45 9.99
C ILE A 140 6.89 13.10 9.46
N TYR A 141 6.61 13.40 8.19
CA TYR A 141 5.36 13.04 7.55
C TYR A 141 5.11 11.53 7.58
N MET A 142 6.09 10.70 7.16
CA MET A 142 5.93 9.24 7.20
C MET A 142 5.80 8.71 8.62
N ALA A 143 6.60 9.23 9.55
CA ALA A 143 6.53 8.85 10.95
C ALA A 143 5.14 9.12 11.55
N LEU A 144 4.58 10.31 11.29
CA LEU A 144 3.25 10.67 11.77
C LEU A 144 2.13 9.91 11.06
N LEU A 145 2.23 9.72 9.74
CA LEU A 145 1.25 8.98 8.95
C LEU A 145 1.12 7.55 9.48
N PHE A 146 2.22 6.82 9.56
CA PHE A 146 2.19 5.43 10.03
C PHE A 146 1.95 5.34 11.54
N GLY A 147 2.42 6.32 12.33
CA GLY A 147 2.08 6.41 13.76
C GLY A 147 0.58 6.58 13.98
N PHE A 148 -0.09 7.38 13.15
CA PHE A 148 -1.54 7.54 13.17
C PHE A 148 -2.27 6.25 12.76
N LEU A 149 -1.81 5.54 11.72
CA LEU A 149 -2.38 4.24 11.32
C LEU A 149 -2.21 3.17 12.40
N ALA A 150 -1.07 3.17 13.09
CA ALA A 150 -0.83 2.32 14.26
C ALA A 150 -1.85 2.64 15.36
N PHE A 151 -2.01 3.93 15.68
CA PHE A 151 -2.99 4.38 16.67
C PHE A 151 -4.43 3.99 16.32
N GLN A 152 -4.84 4.14 15.05
CA GLN A 152 -6.17 3.70 14.59
C GLN A 152 -6.38 2.19 14.74
N SER A 153 -5.34 1.39 14.45
CA SER A 153 -5.37 -0.06 14.63
C SER A 153 -5.51 -0.43 16.11
N TYR A 154 -4.78 0.25 16.99
CA TYR A 154 -4.89 0.11 18.44
C TYR A 154 -6.30 0.46 18.93
N GLN A 155 -6.83 1.64 18.54
CA GLN A 155 -8.19 2.03 18.91
C GLN A 155 -9.25 1.04 18.42
N SER A 156 -9.08 0.46 17.23
CA SER A 156 -9.99 -0.55 16.70
C SER A 156 -9.94 -1.86 17.48
N LEU A 157 -8.78 -2.20 18.06
CA LEU A 157 -8.58 -3.41 18.86
C LEU A 157 -9.23 -3.32 20.24
N TYR A 158 -9.15 -2.15 20.88
CA TYR A 158 -9.62 -1.93 22.26
C TYR A 158 -10.96 -1.19 22.35
N GLY A 159 -11.38 -0.48 21.29
CA GLY A 159 -12.64 0.26 21.24
C GLY A 159 -13.85 -0.58 20.81
N ARG A 160 -13.64 -1.85 20.48
CA ARG A 160 -14.70 -2.81 20.12
C ARG A 160 -14.41 -4.19 20.71
N PHE A 161 -14.35 -4.27 22.04
CA PHE A 161 -14.83 -5.39 22.87
C PHE A 161 -15.13 -4.84 24.27
#